data_AF-A0A7W1DIS7-F1
#
_entry.id   AF-A0A7W1DIS7-F1
#
_cell.length_a   1.000
_cell.length_b   1.000
_cell.length_c   1.000
_cell.angle_alpha   90.00
_cell.angle_beta   90.00
_cell.angle_gamma   90.00
#
_symmetry.space_group_name_H-M   'P 1'
#
loop_
_entity.id
_entity.type
_entity.pdbx_description
1 polymer ?
#
loop_
_entity_poly.entity_id
_entity_poly.type
_entity_poly.pdbx_seq_one_letter_code
_entity_poly.pdbx_strand_id
1 'polypeptide(L)'
;MYHPVIRKPDLRVGLLMGLLLGLSLLLLSACGGQGGQGEKEAKAAANKEIDNPLVGTWRRTRTCDDYVSQLRQAGLADKIPSHQEFVGEFGADNTQSGQDPDDPCAGIKEAPVAHDNVFYKNGRFAALDENGEFTDAGHYKVPNDHTIVWPPPSDPTDPWSTGPAVTAHFNFSNDHDTVKFDVVLPDNLDECSQLCRDVYGWGVIATYSERPWNHVPPEDQWPGEAS
;
A
#
# COMPACT_ATOMS: atom_id res chain seq x y z
N MET A 1 19.71 -2.94 9.77
CA MET A 1 19.77 -4.34 10.28
C MET A 1 18.42 -4.97 10.01
N TYR A 2 18.29 -5.73 8.92
CA TYR A 2 17.08 -6.46 8.56
C TYR A 2 17.25 -7.94 8.86
N HIS A 3 16.37 -8.50 9.68
CA HIS A 3 16.10 -9.94 9.82
C HIS A 3 14.59 -10.11 10.01
N PRO A 4 13.83 -10.59 9.01
CA PRO A 4 12.50 -11.12 9.28
C PRO A 4 12.62 -12.60 9.64
N VAL A 5 12.56 -12.92 10.93
CA VAL A 5 12.26 -14.27 11.39
C VAL A 5 10.75 -14.45 11.32
N ILE A 6 10.24 -14.85 10.16
CA ILE A 6 8.84 -15.27 10.03
C ILE A 6 8.72 -16.69 10.58
N ARG A 7 8.28 -16.78 11.84
CA ARG A 7 7.86 -18.04 12.47
C ARG A 7 6.45 -18.37 11.96
N LYS A 8 6.33 -19.41 11.13
CA LYS A 8 5.06 -19.94 10.65
C LYS A 8 4.11 -20.27 11.81
N PRO A 9 2.83 -19.85 11.81
CA PRO A 9 1.84 -20.42 12.71
C PRO A 9 1.38 -21.78 12.17
N ASP A 10 1.60 -22.83 12.97
CA ASP A 10 1.13 -24.18 12.70
C ASP A 10 -0.40 -24.23 12.58
N LEU A 11 -0.88 -24.75 11.44
CA LEU A 11 -2.25 -25.23 11.23
C LEU A 11 -2.55 -26.36 12.23
N ARG A 12 -2.98 -26.05 13.45
CA ARG A 12 -3.52 -27.05 14.41
C ARG A 12 -4.20 -26.47 15.64
N VAL A 13 -4.94 -25.36 15.51
CA VAL A 13 -5.88 -24.92 16.56
C VAL A 13 -7.16 -24.41 15.90
N GLY A 14 -7.86 -25.32 15.23
CA GLY A 14 -9.10 -25.04 14.51
C GLY A 14 -10.05 -26.20 14.59
N LEU A 15 -10.29 -26.75 15.78
CA LEU A 15 -11.43 -27.60 16.06
C LEU A 15 -11.64 -27.66 17.57
N LEU A 16 -12.87 -27.35 18.01
CA LEU A 16 -13.36 -27.21 19.39
C LEU A 16 -13.50 -25.75 19.83
N MET A 17 -14.65 -25.16 19.48
CA MET A 17 -15.49 -24.28 20.32
C MET A 17 -16.57 -23.69 19.39
N GLY A 18 -17.85 -23.91 19.69
CA GLY A 18 -18.95 -23.30 18.94
C GLY A 18 -20.17 -24.16 18.62
N LEU A 19 -20.28 -25.39 19.13
CA LEU A 19 -21.60 -26.02 19.29
C LEU A 19 -22.24 -25.40 20.55
N LEU A 20 -23.53 -25.02 20.45
CA LEU A 20 -24.44 -24.48 21.48
C LEU A 20 -24.63 -22.95 21.45
N LEU A 21 -25.75 -22.52 20.86
CA LEU A 21 -26.84 -21.82 21.57
C LEU A 21 -28.00 -21.57 20.60
N GLY A 22 -29.06 -22.35 20.77
CA GLY A 22 -30.32 -22.19 20.07
C GLY A 22 -31.26 -21.19 20.73
N LEU A 23 -32.29 -20.84 19.96
CA LEU A 23 -33.63 -20.39 20.36
C LEU A 23 -33.74 -19.26 21.41
N SER A 24 -34.27 -18.11 20.97
CA SER A 24 -35.27 -17.36 21.75
C SER A 24 -36.18 -16.53 20.84
N LEU A 25 -37.47 -16.66 21.12
CA LEU A 25 -38.64 -16.14 20.41
C LEU A 25 -38.94 -14.66 20.70
N LEU A 26 -39.45 -13.97 19.67
CA LEU A 26 -40.62 -13.06 19.60
C LEU A 26 -40.91 -11.98 20.69
N LEU A 27 -41.06 -10.75 20.14
CA LEU A 27 -42.03 -9.68 20.40
C LEU A 27 -41.95 -8.82 21.68
N LEU A 28 -41.78 -7.51 21.46
CA LEU A 28 -42.66 -6.47 22.01
C LEU A 28 -42.61 -5.19 21.16
N SER A 29 -43.79 -4.75 20.75
CA SER A 29 -44.12 -3.47 20.15
C SER A 29 -44.14 -2.37 21.21
N ALA A 30 -43.63 -1.18 20.89
CA ALA A 30 -43.98 0.05 21.57
C ALA A 30 -43.86 1.26 20.63
N CYS A 31 -44.96 2.00 20.56
CA CYS A 31 -45.18 3.23 19.80
C CYS A 31 -44.74 4.44 20.63
N GLY A 32 -44.27 5.52 19.99
CA GLY A 32 -44.28 6.85 20.59
C GLY A 32 -43.09 7.73 20.19
N GLY A 33 -43.36 8.81 19.44
CA GLY A 33 -42.41 9.90 19.29
C GLY A 33 -42.53 10.65 17.96
N GLN A 34 -43.45 11.60 17.89
CA GLN A 34 -43.60 12.56 16.80
C GLN A 34 -42.66 13.75 17.04
N GLY A 35 -41.76 14.03 16.11
CA GLY A 35 -40.98 15.27 16.11
C GLY A 35 -39.80 15.24 15.16
N GLY A 36 -39.74 16.22 14.24
CA GLY A 36 -38.48 16.62 13.60
C GLY A 36 -38.28 16.20 12.14
N GLN A 37 -39.04 16.79 11.21
CA GLN A 37 -38.68 16.79 9.78
C GLN A 37 -37.36 17.56 9.46
N GLY A 38 -36.65 18.08 10.47
CA GLY A 38 -35.34 18.75 10.32
C GLY A 38 -34.11 17.87 10.56
N GLU A 39 -34.27 16.61 11.00
CA GLU A 39 -33.13 15.71 11.28
C GLU A 39 -32.73 14.84 10.09
N LYS A 40 -33.58 14.77 9.05
CA LYS A 40 -33.34 13.92 7.87
C LYS A 40 -32.34 14.51 6.86
N GLU A 41 -32.12 15.83 6.87
CA GLU A 41 -31.09 16.46 6.03
C GLU A 41 -29.72 16.51 6.70
N ALA A 42 -29.63 16.53 8.03
CA ALA A 42 -28.35 16.51 8.75
C ALA A 42 -27.74 15.11 8.89
N LYS A 43 -28.55 14.04 8.83
CA LYS A 43 -28.06 12.64 8.80
C LYS A 43 -27.78 12.09 7.41
N ALA A 44 -28.26 12.74 6.34
CA ALA A 44 -28.02 12.31 4.96
C ALA A 44 -26.64 12.72 4.42
N ALA A 45 -25.87 13.52 5.17
CA ALA A 45 -24.47 13.86 4.88
C ALA A 45 -23.46 12.92 5.57
N ALA A 46 -23.92 11.93 6.34
CA ALA A 46 -23.06 10.89 6.92
C ALA A 46 -23.24 9.59 6.13
N ASN A 47 -22.15 9.08 5.55
CA ASN A 47 -22.06 7.87 4.72
C ASN A 47 -22.67 7.96 3.30
N LYS A 48 -22.26 8.94 2.50
CA LYS A 48 -21.99 8.57 1.11
C LYS A 48 -20.64 7.85 1.13
N GLU A 49 -20.68 6.51 1.20
CA GLU A 49 -19.50 5.68 0.96
C GLU A 49 -18.91 6.18 -0.36
N ILE A 50 -17.71 6.75 -0.31
CA ILE A 50 -16.98 7.12 -1.51
C ILE A 50 -16.73 5.79 -2.20
N ASP A 51 -17.34 5.59 -3.37
CA ASP A 51 -16.98 4.48 -4.24
C ASP A 51 -15.50 4.66 -4.54
N ASN A 52 -14.67 3.81 -3.95
CA ASN A 52 -13.23 3.99 -3.95
C ASN A 52 -12.70 3.47 -5.29
N PRO A 53 -12.29 4.37 -6.21
CA PRO A 53 -11.97 3.99 -7.58
C PRO A 53 -10.62 3.24 -7.67
N LEU A 54 -9.84 3.20 -6.58
CA LEU A 54 -8.57 2.49 -6.54
C LEU A 54 -8.73 0.99 -6.26
N VAL A 55 -9.90 0.54 -5.80
CA VAL A 55 -10.11 -0.87 -5.43
C VAL A 55 -9.80 -1.77 -6.62
N GLY A 56 -8.82 -2.66 -6.44
CA GLY A 56 -8.33 -3.54 -7.49
C GLY A 56 -6.82 -3.79 -7.37
N THR A 57 -6.30 -4.53 -8.34
CA THR A 57 -4.87 -4.81 -8.48
C THR A 57 -4.30 -3.91 -9.58
N TRP A 58 -3.18 -3.28 -9.29
CA TRP A 58 -2.51 -2.34 -10.18
C TRP A 58 -1.07 -2.81 -10.40
N ARG A 59 -0.72 -3.06 -11.66
CA ARG A 59 0.60 -3.59 -12.04
C ARG A 59 1.44 -2.55 -12.73
N ARG A 60 2.73 -2.60 -12.43
CA ARG A 60 3.77 -2.00 -13.24
C ARG A 60 4.93 -2.97 -13.44
N THR A 61 5.76 -2.66 -14.42
CA THR A 61 7.13 -3.16 -14.44
C THR A 61 8.06 -2.09 -13.88
N ARG A 62 9.15 -2.53 -13.25
CA ARG A 62 10.12 -1.67 -12.57
C ARG A 62 11.54 -2.16 -12.85
N THR A 63 12.47 -1.22 -12.89
CA THR A 63 13.91 -1.47 -13.01
C THR A 63 14.63 -0.81 -11.84
N CYS A 64 15.89 -1.21 -11.60
CA CYS A 64 16.74 -0.55 -10.62
C CYS A 64 16.92 0.95 -10.94
N ASP A 65 17.20 1.28 -12.21
CA ASP A 65 17.36 2.66 -12.65
C ASP A 65 16.13 3.52 -12.37
N ASP A 66 14.94 2.98 -12.62
CA ASP A 66 13.69 3.67 -12.31
C ASP A 66 13.58 3.93 -10.79
N TYR A 67 13.87 2.92 -9.96
CA TYR A 67 13.85 3.05 -8.49
C TYR A 67 14.81 4.17 -8.02
N VAL A 68 16.06 4.12 -8.48
CA VAL A 68 17.10 5.10 -8.13
C VAL A 68 16.71 6.50 -8.59
N SER A 69 16.19 6.62 -9.82
CA SER A 69 15.75 7.89 -10.38
C SER A 69 14.63 8.51 -9.55
N GLN A 70 13.63 7.74 -9.12
CA GLN A 70 12.52 8.26 -8.31
C GLN A 70 13.00 8.84 -6.98
N LEU A 71 13.87 8.11 -6.26
CA LEU A 71 14.42 8.61 -4.99
C LEU A 71 15.29 9.85 -5.18
N ARG A 72 16.13 9.88 -6.23
CA ARG A 72 16.96 11.05 -6.53
C ARG A 72 16.10 12.29 -6.84
N GLN A 73 15.06 12.13 -7.66
CA GLN A 73 14.13 13.23 -8.00
C GLN A 73 13.36 13.74 -6.78
N ALA A 74 13.02 12.85 -5.84
CA ALA A 74 12.37 13.19 -4.58
C ALA A 74 13.31 13.82 -3.53
N GLY A 75 14.61 14.01 -3.82
CA GLY A 75 15.58 14.51 -2.83
C GLY A 75 15.93 13.49 -1.73
N LEU A 76 15.74 12.20 -2.02
CA LEU A 76 15.91 11.06 -1.10
C LEU A 76 17.04 10.13 -1.57
N ALA A 77 18.10 10.68 -2.17
CA ALA A 77 19.22 9.89 -2.69
C ALA A 77 19.95 9.07 -1.60
N ASP A 78 19.93 9.50 -0.34
CA ASP A 78 20.45 8.75 0.81
C ASP A 78 19.59 7.53 1.18
N LYS A 79 18.39 7.40 0.62
CA LYS A 79 17.49 6.26 0.80
C LYS A 79 17.64 5.21 -0.28
N ILE A 80 18.57 5.40 -1.22
CA ILE A 80 18.90 4.38 -2.20
C ILE A 80 19.36 3.12 -1.43
N PRO A 81 18.69 1.97 -1.62
CA PRO A 81 19.05 0.72 -0.96
C PRO A 81 20.47 0.29 -1.25
N SER A 82 20.99 -0.57 -0.40
CA SER A 82 22.26 -1.25 -0.66
C SER A 82 22.16 -2.21 -1.84
N HIS A 83 23.30 -2.56 -2.42
CA HIS A 83 23.41 -3.47 -3.55
C HIS A 83 22.79 -4.84 -3.22
N GLN A 84 22.96 -5.34 -1.99
CA GLN A 84 22.36 -6.61 -1.57
C GLN A 84 20.83 -6.54 -1.50
N GLU A 85 20.27 -5.38 -1.13
CA GLU A 85 18.82 -5.14 -1.15
C GLU A 85 18.33 -5.07 -2.60
N PHE A 86 19.04 -4.40 -3.50
CA PHE A 86 18.70 -4.41 -4.92
C PHE A 86 18.82 -5.80 -5.57
N VAL A 87 19.79 -6.61 -5.19
CA VAL A 87 19.87 -8.01 -5.64
C VAL A 87 18.65 -8.81 -5.17
N GLY A 88 18.17 -8.56 -3.95
CA GLY A 88 16.94 -9.18 -3.46
C GLY A 88 15.70 -8.70 -4.22
N GLU A 89 15.66 -7.42 -4.55
CA GLU A 89 14.51 -6.75 -5.15
C GLU A 89 14.39 -6.92 -6.67
N PHE A 90 15.51 -7.08 -7.38
CA PHE A 90 15.58 -7.13 -8.85
C PHE A 90 16.34 -8.34 -9.40
N GLY A 91 17.14 -9.02 -8.55
CA GLY A 91 18.07 -10.07 -8.96
C GLY A 91 19.45 -9.54 -9.36
N ALA A 92 20.46 -10.42 -9.30
CA ALA A 92 21.83 -10.12 -9.74
C ALA A 92 22.07 -10.54 -11.20
N ASP A 93 22.93 -9.80 -11.91
CA ASP A 93 23.43 -10.18 -13.24
C ASP A 93 24.77 -10.97 -13.18
N ASN A 94 25.36 -11.08 -11.99
CA ASN A 94 26.67 -11.70 -11.66
C ASN A 94 27.92 -10.97 -12.21
N THR A 95 27.80 -9.72 -12.65
CA THR A 95 28.93 -8.94 -13.19
C THR A 95 29.66 -8.12 -12.13
N GLN A 96 28.97 -7.75 -11.04
CA GLN A 96 29.51 -6.99 -9.92
C GLN A 96 28.84 -7.43 -8.60
N SER A 97 29.54 -7.31 -7.47
CA SER A 97 29.08 -7.78 -6.15
C SER A 97 29.05 -6.70 -5.08
N GLY A 98 29.33 -5.45 -5.43
CA GLY A 98 29.53 -4.35 -4.50
C GLY A 98 28.82 -3.06 -4.91
N GLN A 99 28.44 -2.28 -3.91
CA GLN A 99 27.82 -0.97 -4.09
C GLN A 99 28.76 0.01 -4.78
N ASP A 100 28.30 0.61 -5.87
CA ASP A 100 28.84 1.86 -6.39
C ASP A 100 27.82 2.98 -6.07
N PRO A 101 28.20 4.04 -5.32
CA PRO A 101 27.29 5.14 -5.03
C PRO A 101 26.91 5.97 -6.26
N ASP A 102 27.82 6.06 -7.24
CA ASP A 102 27.60 6.81 -8.47
C ASP A 102 26.76 5.98 -9.45
N ASP A 103 26.95 4.65 -9.43
CA ASP A 103 26.16 3.66 -10.19
C ASP A 103 25.54 2.56 -9.29
N PRO A 104 24.46 2.85 -8.55
CA PRO A 104 23.87 1.90 -7.61
C PRO A 104 23.30 0.62 -8.25
N CYS A 105 23.08 0.65 -9.56
CA CYS A 105 22.48 -0.45 -10.32
C CYS A 105 23.51 -1.34 -11.01
N ALA A 106 24.80 -0.99 -10.96
CA ALA A 106 25.87 -1.84 -11.44
C ALA A 106 25.80 -3.25 -10.81
N GLY A 107 25.71 -4.29 -11.65
CA GLY A 107 25.60 -5.68 -11.21
C GLY A 107 24.18 -6.16 -10.91
N ILE A 108 23.17 -5.30 -11.09
CA ILE A 108 21.76 -5.64 -10.92
C ILE A 108 21.18 -6.06 -12.27
N LYS A 109 20.24 -7.01 -12.23
CA LYS A 109 19.55 -7.46 -13.44
C LYS A 109 18.77 -6.30 -14.08
N GLU A 110 19.09 -6.04 -15.36
CA GLU A 110 18.46 -4.97 -16.15
C GLU A 110 17.02 -5.25 -16.58
N ALA A 111 16.62 -6.52 -16.65
CA ALA A 111 15.29 -6.86 -17.17
C ALA A 111 14.21 -6.37 -16.20
N PRO A 112 13.17 -5.65 -16.68
CA PRO A 112 12.10 -5.17 -15.82
C PRO A 112 11.40 -6.31 -15.07
N VAL A 113 11.12 -6.09 -13.79
CA VAL A 113 10.37 -7.04 -12.94
C VAL A 113 8.96 -6.51 -12.69
N ALA A 114 7.98 -7.39 -12.65
CA ALA A 114 6.60 -7.02 -12.34
C ALA A 114 6.45 -6.67 -10.85
N HIS A 115 5.49 -5.82 -10.54
CA HIS A 115 5.13 -5.47 -9.17
C HIS A 115 3.70 -4.96 -9.13
N ASP A 116 2.97 -5.45 -8.14
CA ASP A 116 1.55 -5.17 -8.01
C ASP A 116 1.24 -4.49 -6.69
N ASN A 117 0.39 -3.48 -6.77
CA ASN A 117 -0.27 -2.89 -5.62
C ASN A 117 -1.73 -3.34 -5.60
N VAL A 118 -2.17 -3.91 -4.48
CA VAL A 118 -3.55 -4.34 -4.28
C VAL A 118 -4.23 -3.43 -3.26
N PHE A 119 -5.32 -2.80 -3.68
CA PHE A 119 -6.16 -1.96 -2.83
C PHE A 119 -7.47 -2.68 -2.55
N TYR A 120 -7.66 -3.13 -1.30
CA TYR A 120 -8.87 -3.84 -0.90
C TYR A 120 -9.98 -2.87 -0.50
N LYS A 121 -11.25 -3.26 -0.72
CA LYS A 121 -12.44 -2.48 -0.32
C LYS A 121 -12.46 -2.09 1.15
N ASN A 122 -11.91 -2.94 2.02
CA ASN A 122 -11.87 -2.71 3.46
C ASN A 122 -10.72 -1.78 3.91
N GLY A 123 -10.03 -1.13 2.98
CA GLY A 123 -8.95 -0.19 3.29
C GLY A 123 -7.60 -0.84 3.59
N ARG A 124 -7.44 -2.15 3.33
CA ARG A 124 -6.11 -2.80 3.35
C ARG A 124 -5.35 -2.54 2.05
N PHE A 125 -4.04 -2.44 2.15
CA PHE A 125 -3.11 -2.34 1.04
C PHE A 125 -2.15 -3.54 1.09
N ALA A 126 -1.73 -4.03 -0.07
CA ALA A 126 -0.65 -4.98 -0.20
C ALA A 126 0.22 -4.66 -1.42
N ALA A 127 1.50 -4.96 -1.33
CA ALA A 127 2.44 -4.95 -2.45
C ALA A 127 2.94 -6.37 -2.70
N LEU A 128 3.03 -6.77 -3.97
CA LEU A 128 3.43 -8.10 -4.40
C LEU A 128 4.61 -8.02 -5.38
N ASP A 129 5.56 -8.96 -5.26
CA ASP A 129 6.67 -9.11 -6.20
C ASP A 129 6.24 -9.79 -7.52
N GLU A 130 7.20 -10.05 -8.41
CA GLU A 130 6.95 -10.73 -9.68
C GLU A 130 6.50 -12.20 -9.55
N ASN A 131 6.55 -12.77 -8.35
CA ASN A 131 6.12 -14.12 -8.03
C ASN A 131 4.76 -14.13 -7.30
N GLY A 132 4.16 -12.96 -7.06
CA GLY A 132 2.94 -12.82 -6.27
C GLY A 132 3.16 -12.97 -4.76
N GLU A 133 4.41 -12.90 -4.29
CA GLU A 133 4.73 -12.94 -2.86
C GLU A 133 4.57 -11.56 -2.23
N PHE A 134 4.04 -11.52 -1.00
CA PHE A 134 3.87 -10.27 -0.25
C PHE A 134 5.22 -9.64 0.08
N THR A 135 5.41 -8.41 -0.38
CA THR A 135 6.58 -7.58 -0.08
C THR A 135 6.26 -6.50 0.94
N ASP A 136 5.01 -6.03 0.98
CA ASP A 136 4.53 -5.07 1.96
C ASP A 136 3.02 -5.17 2.18
N ALA A 137 2.55 -4.68 3.33
CA ALA A 137 1.14 -4.62 3.66
C ALA A 137 0.84 -3.48 4.63
N GLY A 138 -0.33 -2.87 4.48
CA GLY A 138 -0.73 -1.76 5.32
C GLY A 138 -2.20 -1.43 5.22
N HIS A 139 -2.52 -0.20 5.60
CA HIS A 139 -3.85 0.35 5.46
C HIS A 139 -3.77 1.65 4.67
N TYR A 140 -4.85 1.98 3.99
CA TYR A 140 -5.00 3.23 3.26
C TYR A 140 -6.41 3.79 3.45
N LYS A 141 -6.54 5.08 3.14
CA LYS A 141 -7.80 5.81 3.12
C LYS A 141 -7.88 6.65 1.85
N VAL A 142 -9.10 6.81 1.35
CA VAL A 142 -9.40 7.68 0.20
C VAL A 142 -10.36 8.77 0.68
N PRO A 143 -9.84 9.86 1.26
CA PRO A 143 -10.68 10.92 1.85
C PRO A 143 -11.49 11.69 0.80
N ASN A 144 -11.09 11.66 -0.47
CA ASN A 144 -11.78 12.26 -1.61
C ASN A 144 -11.40 11.52 -2.91
N ASP A 145 -11.94 11.95 -4.04
CA ASP A 145 -11.80 11.31 -5.36
C ASP A 145 -10.44 11.45 -6.04
N HIS A 146 -9.45 12.09 -5.40
CA HIS A 146 -8.13 12.35 -5.99
C HIS A 146 -6.99 12.27 -4.98
N THR A 147 -7.24 11.75 -3.77
CA THR A 147 -6.25 11.69 -2.70
C THR A 147 -6.30 10.34 -2.02
N ILE A 148 -5.13 9.72 -1.86
CA ILE A 148 -4.91 8.52 -1.04
C ILE A 148 -4.00 8.87 0.12
N VAL A 149 -4.26 8.28 1.29
CA VAL A 149 -3.47 8.45 2.49
C VAL A 149 -3.16 7.09 3.09
N TRP A 150 -1.88 6.80 3.30
CA TRP A 150 -1.41 5.69 4.12
C TRP A 150 -1.08 6.21 5.52
N PRO A 151 -1.97 5.99 6.52
CA PRO A 151 -1.66 6.36 7.90
C PRO A 151 -0.52 5.51 8.46
N PRO A 152 0.19 5.99 9.49
CA PRO A 152 1.15 5.16 10.20
C PRO A 152 0.45 3.91 10.78
N PRO A 153 1.18 2.79 10.94
CA PRO A 153 0.65 1.60 11.58
C PRO A 153 0.00 1.90 12.93
N SER A 154 -1.15 1.27 13.19
CA SER A 154 -1.90 1.47 14.44
C SER A 154 -1.31 0.71 15.62
N ASP A 155 -0.48 -0.30 15.37
CA ASP A 155 0.25 -1.02 16.41
C ASP A 155 1.40 -0.13 16.92
N PRO A 156 1.37 0.32 18.19
CA PRO A 156 2.41 1.19 18.73
C PRO A 156 3.77 0.50 18.90
N THR A 157 3.84 -0.82 18.73
CA THR A 157 5.11 -1.57 18.74
C THR A 157 5.79 -1.57 17.37
N ASP A 158 5.06 -1.18 16.32
CA ASP A 158 5.62 -1.00 14.99
C ASP A 158 6.57 0.21 14.99
N PRO A 159 7.83 0.07 14.53
CA PRO A 159 8.78 1.17 14.49
C PRO A 159 8.31 2.38 13.65
N TRP A 160 7.36 2.18 12.74
CA TRP A 160 6.81 3.20 11.84
C TRP A 160 5.54 3.85 12.39
N SER A 161 5.00 3.37 13.52
CA SER A 161 3.77 3.89 14.14
C SER A 161 3.86 5.36 14.58
N THR A 162 5.08 5.89 14.74
CA THR A 162 5.34 7.29 15.09
C THR A 162 5.74 8.14 13.87
N GLY A 163 5.80 7.54 12.68
CA GLY A 163 6.09 8.22 11.43
C GLY A 163 4.92 9.08 10.94
N PRO A 164 5.17 9.96 9.95
CA PRO A 164 4.09 10.71 9.31
C PRO A 164 3.18 9.79 8.49
N ALA A 165 1.96 10.25 8.20
CA ALA A 165 1.16 9.63 7.16
C ALA A 165 1.71 10.02 5.78
N VAL A 166 1.72 9.07 4.84
CA VAL A 166 2.05 9.36 3.44
C VAL A 166 0.77 9.76 2.73
N THR A 167 0.78 10.92 2.07
CA THR A 167 -0.32 11.37 1.21
C THR A 167 0.16 11.37 -0.23
N ALA A 168 -0.68 10.90 -1.15
CA ALA A 168 -0.46 11.07 -2.57
C ALA A 168 -1.75 11.55 -3.25
N HIS A 169 -1.59 12.41 -4.25
CA HIS A 169 -2.64 12.69 -5.21
C HIS A 169 -2.64 11.59 -6.26
N PHE A 170 -3.82 11.19 -6.73
CA PHE A 170 -3.93 10.25 -7.84
C PHE A 170 -4.82 10.79 -8.95
N ASN A 171 -4.51 10.38 -10.17
CA ASN A 171 -5.29 10.72 -11.36
C ASN A 171 -5.39 9.51 -12.28
N PHE A 172 -6.60 9.23 -12.75
CA PHE A 172 -6.85 8.17 -13.70
C PHE A 172 -6.75 8.66 -15.15
N SER A 173 -6.40 7.75 -16.04
CA SER A 173 -6.50 7.94 -17.49
C SER A 173 -6.97 6.65 -18.17
N ASN A 174 -7.28 6.74 -19.47
CA ASN A 174 -7.74 5.60 -20.29
C ASN A 174 -8.94 4.88 -19.65
N ASP A 175 -10.04 5.60 -19.44
CA ASP A 175 -11.27 5.05 -18.86
C ASP A 175 -11.07 4.32 -17.52
N HIS A 176 -10.14 4.81 -16.70
CA HIS A 176 -9.72 4.24 -15.41
C HIS A 176 -8.88 2.96 -15.49
N ASP A 177 -8.37 2.58 -16.66
CA ASP A 177 -7.43 1.45 -16.79
C ASP A 177 -5.99 1.82 -16.35
N THR A 178 -5.72 3.10 -16.13
CA THR A 178 -4.41 3.57 -15.68
C THR A 178 -4.54 4.59 -14.57
N VAL A 179 -3.63 4.53 -13.60
CA VAL A 179 -3.55 5.51 -12.50
C VAL A 179 -2.12 5.99 -12.33
N LYS A 180 -1.97 7.29 -12.09
CA LYS A 180 -0.71 7.89 -11.65
C LYS A 180 -0.88 8.40 -10.23
N PHE A 181 0.19 8.29 -9.46
CA PHE A 181 0.28 8.85 -8.11
C PHE A 181 1.35 9.94 -8.09
N ASP A 182 1.13 10.94 -7.25
CA ASP A 182 2.05 12.03 -6.97
C ASP A 182 2.14 12.20 -5.44
N VAL A 183 3.29 11.85 -4.86
CA VAL A 183 3.47 11.84 -3.41
C VAL A 183 3.69 13.27 -2.93
N VAL A 184 2.90 13.68 -1.95
CA VAL A 184 3.04 14.99 -1.30
C VAL A 184 4.20 14.92 -0.32
N LEU A 185 5.36 15.40 -0.76
CA LEU A 185 6.55 15.54 0.07
C LEU A 185 6.49 16.82 0.93
N PRO A 186 7.04 16.81 2.15
CA PRO A 186 7.15 18.00 2.97
C PRO A 186 8.17 18.99 2.39
N ASP A 187 7.91 20.30 2.53
CA ASP A 187 8.78 21.35 1.99
C ASP A 187 10.21 21.32 2.57
N ASN A 188 10.38 20.82 3.80
CA ASN A 188 11.66 20.71 4.51
C ASN A 188 12.06 19.24 4.75
N LEU A 189 11.98 18.42 3.70
CA LEU A 189 12.29 16.99 3.75
C LEU A 189 13.72 16.67 4.23
N ASP A 190 14.67 17.58 4.03
CA ASP A 190 16.06 17.51 4.48
C ASP A 190 16.23 17.71 5.99
N GLU A 191 15.34 18.48 6.62
CA GLU A 191 15.30 18.67 8.08
C GLU A 191 14.53 17.54 8.80
N CYS A 192 13.88 16.65 8.04
CA CYS A 192 13.06 15.60 8.61
C CYS A 192 13.91 14.52 9.30
N SER A 193 13.34 13.88 10.33
CA SER A 193 14.00 12.78 11.03
C SER A 193 14.28 11.61 10.08
N GLN A 194 15.24 10.75 10.44
CA GLN A 194 15.55 9.55 9.65
C GLN A 194 14.28 8.72 9.34
N LEU A 195 13.44 8.48 10.35
CA LEU A 195 12.17 7.76 10.20
C LEU A 195 11.21 8.46 9.23
N CYS A 196 11.06 9.79 9.33
CA CYS A 196 10.23 10.55 8.41
C CYS A 196 10.69 10.35 6.96
N ARG A 197 12.01 10.45 6.72
CA ARG A 197 12.58 10.28 5.38
C ARG A 197 12.46 8.84 4.88
N ASP A 198 12.56 7.85 5.77
CA ASP A 198 12.34 6.43 5.43
C ASP A 198 10.88 6.20 5.01
N VAL A 199 9.92 6.80 5.73
CA VAL A 199 8.48 6.73 5.41
C VAL A 199 8.17 7.39 4.06
N TYR A 200 8.72 8.56 3.76
CA TYR A 200 8.52 9.19 2.46
C TYR A 200 9.26 8.47 1.33
N GLY A 201 10.46 7.93 1.59
CA GLY A 201 11.18 7.08 0.63
C GLY A 201 10.37 5.85 0.24
N TRP A 202 9.76 5.19 1.23
CA TRP A 202 8.79 4.14 0.98
C TRP A 202 7.61 4.63 0.15
N GLY A 203 6.99 5.76 0.49
CA GLY A 203 5.85 6.30 -0.27
C GLY A 203 6.19 6.57 -1.75
N VAL A 204 7.37 7.13 -2.02
CA VAL A 204 7.85 7.41 -3.37
C VAL A 204 8.04 6.13 -4.18
N ILE A 205 8.54 5.05 -3.57
CA ILE A 205 8.77 3.78 -4.24
C ILE A 205 7.50 2.94 -4.33
N ALA A 206 6.67 2.88 -3.29
CA ALA A 206 5.40 2.17 -3.33
C ALA A 206 4.46 2.74 -4.42
N THR A 207 4.60 4.03 -4.75
CA THR A 207 3.78 4.69 -5.76
C THR A 207 4.50 4.94 -7.09
N TYR A 208 5.83 4.92 -7.11
CA TYR A 208 6.68 5.32 -8.24
C TYR A 208 6.13 6.56 -8.97
N SER A 209 6.10 7.68 -8.25
CA SER A 209 5.47 8.93 -8.66
C SER A 209 5.67 9.30 -10.14
N GLU A 210 4.64 9.86 -10.78
CA GLU A 210 4.64 10.32 -12.19
C GLU A 210 4.57 9.23 -13.29
N ARG A 211 4.82 7.95 -12.97
CA ARG A 211 4.66 6.83 -13.90
C ARG A 211 3.35 6.07 -13.69
N PRO A 212 2.68 5.66 -14.79
CA PRO A 212 1.37 5.02 -14.68
C PRO A 212 1.48 3.57 -14.18
N TRP A 213 0.51 3.18 -13.36
CA TRP A 213 0.17 1.81 -13.07
C TRP A 213 -1.02 1.40 -13.94
N ASN A 214 -1.06 0.14 -14.34
CA ASN A 214 -2.13 -0.40 -15.17
C ASN A 214 -3.04 -1.27 -14.31
N HIS A 215 -4.34 -1.12 -14.46
CA HIS A 215 -5.29 -2.01 -13.80
C HIS A 215 -5.11 -3.44 -14.32
N VAL A 216 -5.07 -4.41 -13.41
CA VAL A 216 -4.95 -5.83 -13.75
C VAL A 216 -6.35 -6.44 -13.78
N PRO A 217 -6.81 -6.91 -14.96
CA PRO A 217 -8.11 -7.55 -15.04
C PRO A 217 -8.12 -8.87 -14.26
N PRO A 218 -9.28 -9.32 -13.74
CA PRO A 218 -9.37 -10.49 -12.86
C PRO A 218 -8.71 -11.78 -13.38
N GLU A 219 -8.68 -11.98 -14.69
CA GLU A 219 -8.05 -13.12 -15.36
C GLU A 219 -6.51 -13.13 -15.27
N ASP A 220 -5.89 -11.97 -15.03
CA ASP A 220 -4.43 -11.76 -15.00
C ASP A 220 -3.89 -11.50 -13.59
N GLN A 221 -4.77 -11.56 -12.58
CA GLN A 221 -4.45 -11.42 -11.15
C GLN A 221 -3.73 -12.65 -10.61
N TRP A 222 -2.88 -12.47 -9.60
CA TRP A 222 -2.20 -13.60 -8.98
C TRP A 222 -3.19 -14.52 -8.27
N PRO A 223 -2.99 -15.86 -8.31
CA PRO A 223 -3.85 -16.80 -7.62
C PRO A 223 -3.89 -16.51 -6.11
N GLY A 224 -5.04 -16.08 -5.58
CA GLY A 224 -5.23 -15.77 -4.15
C GLY A 224 -5.60 -14.32 -3.82
N GLU A 225 -5.65 -13.42 -4.81
CA GLU A 225 -6.06 -12.02 -4.62
C GLU A 225 -7.58 -11.85 -4.41
N ALA A 226 -8.38 -12.80 -4.89
CA ALA A 226 -9.84 -12.79 -4.82
C ALA A 226 -10.38 -13.42 -3.51
N SER A 227 -10.12 -12.80 -2.36
CA SER A 227 -10.89 -13.11 -1.13
C SER A 227 -10.97 -11.96 -0.12
#